data_AF-A0A6I3C846-F1
#
_entry.id   AF-A0A6I3C846-F1
#
_cell.length_a   1.000
_cell.length_b   1.000
_cell.length_c   1.000
_cell.angle_alpha   90.00
_cell.angle_beta   90.00
_cell.angle_gamma   90.00
#
_symmetry.space_group_name_H-M   'P 1'
#
loop_
_entity.id
_entity.type
_entity.pdbx_description
1 polymer ?
#
loop_
_entity_poly.entity_id
_entity_poly.type
_entity_poly.pdbx_seq_one_letter_code
_entity_poly.pdbx_strand_id
1 'polypeptide(L)'
;MRFESKRQRQYRQVTERPFPAEWRRLLAMSWAGWHSLTLDERSRLEPMIQEFVASKRWEAAQGFQLVEEMMVLIAAQACLLVLELPADYYRGVGTIIVHPTTMVIDGPRVTDNSGVFQSGPFPIQGQAQYEGPVVVAWDAVRREARYPEYGNNVVFHEFAHKLDMLDGTVDGMPPLPD
;
A
#
# COMPACT_ATOMS: atom_id res chain seq x y z
N MET A 1 20.52 -19.34 -22.31
CA MET A 1 20.34 -17.89 -22.10
C MET A 1 19.01 -17.71 -21.37
N ARG A 2 18.98 -17.29 -20.10
CA ARG A 2 17.74 -16.94 -19.41
C ARG A 2 17.40 -15.49 -19.77
N PHE A 3 16.22 -15.26 -20.34
CA PHE A 3 15.73 -13.91 -20.62
C PHE A 3 15.22 -13.30 -19.32
N GLU A 4 15.76 -12.14 -18.92
CA GLU A 4 15.23 -11.35 -17.80
C GLU A 4 13.85 -10.78 -18.19
N SER A 5 12.89 -10.80 -17.26
CA SER A 5 11.59 -10.15 -17.48
C SER A 5 11.72 -8.62 -17.45
N LYS A 6 10.78 -7.89 -18.07
CA LYS A 6 10.75 -6.41 -18.01
C LYS A 6 10.82 -5.89 -16.57
N ARG A 7 10.17 -6.60 -15.65
CA ARG A 7 10.14 -6.25 -14.22
C ARG A 7 11.47 -6.53 -13.54
N GLN A 8 12.12 -7.67 -13.80
CA GLN A 8 13.46 -7.94 -13.27
C GLN A 8 14.47 -6.88 -13.71
N ARG A 9 14.38 -6.45 -14.97
CA ARG A 9 15.18 -5.35 -15.50
C ARG A 9 14.85 -4.02 -14.82
N GLN A 10 13.58 -3.72 -14.59
CA GLN A 10 13.16 -2.49 -13.89
C GLN A 10 13.62 -2.50 -12.43
N TYR A 11 13.40 -3.59 -11.69
CA TYR A 11 13.88 -3.78 -10.33
C TYR A 11 15.38 -3.50 -10.28
N ARG A 12 16.16 -4.19 -11.13
CA ARG A 12 17.61 -3.99 -11.20
C ARG A 12 18.00 -2.54 -11.49
N GLN A 13 17.40 -1.89 -12.48
CA GLN A 13 17.71 -0.49 -12.82
C GLN A 13 17.40 0.49 -11.69
N VAL A 14 16.36 0.21 -10.91
CA VAL A 14 15.90 1.05 -9.81
C VAL A 14 16.72 0.80 -8.56
N THR A 15 17.09 -0.45 -8.27
CA THR A 15 17.87 -0.85 -7.08
C THR A 15 19.38 -0.71 -7.26
N GLU A 16 19.88 -0.61 -8.50
CA GLU A 16 21.26 -0.19 -8.79
C GLU A 16 21.51 1.26 -8.34
N ARG A 17 20.45 2.07 -8.16
CA ARG A 17 20.55 3.42 -7.60
C ARG A 17 20.40 3.36 -6.08
N PRO A 18 21.22 4.12 -5.33
CA PRO A 18 21.09 4.18 -3.88
C PRO A 18 19.71 4.73 -3.49
N PHE A 19 19.16 4.22 -2.39
CA PHE A 19 17.92 4.74 -1.83
C PHE A 19 18.06 6.23 -1.50
N PRO A 20 17.17 7.12 -2.02
CA PRO A 20 17.29 8.55 -1.83
C PRO A 20 17.33 8.95 -0.34
N ALA A 21 18.27 9.82 0.03
CA ALA A 21 18.42 10.26 1.42
C ALA A 21 17.19 11.04 1.89
N GLU A 22 16.55 11.77 0.98
CA GLU A 22 15.31 12.52 1.16
C GLU A 22 14.17 11.60 1.57
N TRP A 23 14.02 10.45 0.89
CA TRP A 23 12.99 9.45 1.20
C TRP A 23 13.22 8.86 2.60
N ARG A 24 14.48 8.59 2.95
CA ARG A 24 14.82 8.08 4.30
C ARG A 24 14.47 9.08 5.39
N ARG A 25 14.78 10.37 5.17
CA ARG A 25 14.39 11.45 6.10
C ARG A 25 12.88 11.57 6.22
N LEU A 26 12.18 11.48 5.10
CA LEU A 26 10.73 11.56 5.03
C LEU A 26 10.07 10.44 5.83
N LEU A 27 10.50 9.18 5.64
CA LEU A 27 9.98 8.04 6.39
C LEU A 27 10.26 8.17 7.89
N ALA A 28 11.46 8.62 8.27
CA ALA A 28 11.80 8.89 9.66
C ALA A 28 10.98 10.03 10.29
N MET A 29 10.49 11.00 9.50
CA MET A 29 9.69 12.12 10.02
C MET A 29 8.18 11.85 10.03
N SER A 30 7.69 11.07 9.07
CA SER A 30 6.26 10.90 8.81
C SER A 30 5.70 9.56 9.29
N TRP A 31 6.53 8.56 9.60
CA TRP A 31 6.07 7.24 10.00
C TRP A 31 6.73 6.74 11.29
N ALA A 32 5.95 6.64 12.37
CA ALA A 32 6.45 6.13 13.65
C ALA A 32 7.00 4.70 13.54
N GLY A 33 6.37 3.86 12.71
CA GLY A 33 6.80 2.47 12.48
C GLY A 33 8.20 2.34 11.87
N TRP A 34 8.69 3.36 11.15
CA TRP A 34 10.04 3.36 10.60
C TRP A 34 11.10 3.17 11.68
N HIS A 35 10.89 3.77 12.86
CA HIS A 35 11.83 3.70 13.98
C HIS A 35 11.88 2.33 14.65
N SER A 36 10.83 1.53 14.52
CA SER A 36 10.76 0.16 15.05
C SER A 36 11.50 -0.86 14.18
N LEU A 37 11.79 -0.52 12.92
CA LEU A 37 12.54 -1.40 12.01
C LEU A 37 14.03 -1.42 12.36
N THR A 38 14.60 -2.63 12.35
CA THR A 38 16.04 -2.87 12.39
C THR A 38 16.74 -2.35 11.14
N LEU A 39 18.07 -2.25 11.18
CA LEU A 39 18.86 -1.84 10.02
C LEU A 39 18.75 -2.85 8.87
N ASP A 40 18.64 -4.14 9.18
CA ASP A 40 18.47 -5.20 8.19
C ASP A 40 17.12 -5.08 7.48
N GLU A 41 16.03 -4.97 8.24
CA GLU A 41 14.68 -4.77 7.69
C GLU A 41 14.61 -3.52 6.82
N ARG A 42 15.20 -2.39 7.25
CA ARG A 42 15.27 -1.18 6.42
C ARG A 42 16.05 -1.41 5.13
N SER A 43 17.19 -2.10 5.19
CA SER A 43 18.02 -2.37 4.01
C SER A 43 17.31 -3.25 2.97
N ARG A 44 16.43 -4.16 3.42
CA ARG A 44 15.57 -4.99 2.56
C ARG A 44 14.36 -4.22 2.04
N LEU A 45 13.77 -3.37 2.87
CA LEU A 45 12.55 -2.62 2.55
C LEU A 45 12.81 -1.47 1.56
N GLU A 46 13.92 -0.75 1.69
CA GLU A 46 14.31 0.38 0.82
C GLU A 46 14.26 0.06 -0.70
N PRO A 47 14.89 -1.02 -1.21
CA PRO A 47 14.80 -1.36 -2.62
C PRO A 47 13.38 -1.76 -3.05
N MET A 48 12.59 -2.38 -2.15
CA MET A 48 11.18 -2.71 -2.43
C MET A 48 10.36 -1.42 -2.60
N ILE A 49 10.57 -0.42 -1.74
CA ILE A 49 9.92 0.89 -1.85
C ILE A 49 10.23 1.54 -3.19
N GLN A 50 11.51 1.55 -3.60
CA GLN A 50 11.90 2.15 -4.89
C GLN A 50 11.25 1.43 -6.07
N GLU A 51 11.27 0.09 -6.11
CA GLU A 51 10.60 -0.68 -7.16
C GLU A 51 9.10 -0.38 -7.18
N PHE A 52 8.47 -0.35 -6.00
CA PHE A 52 7.04 -0.14 -5.88
C PHE A 52 6.65 1.26 -6.39
N VAL A 53 7.34 2.31 -5.94
CA VAL A 53 7.09 3.68 -6.42
C VAL A 53 7.28 3.76 -7.95
N ALA A 54 8.30 3.11 -8.51
CA ALA A 54 8.59 3.17 -9.94
C ALA A 54 7.67 2.29 -10.81
N SER A 55 7.13 1.20 -10.28
CA SER A 55 6.36 0.21 -11.04
C SER A 55 4.85 0.42 -11.01
N LYS A 56 4.34 1.14 -10.01
CA LYS A 56 2.91 1.43 -9.88
C LYS A 56 2.52 2.71 -10.61
N ARG A 57 1.29 2.75 -11.11
CA ARG A 57 0.68 3.99 -11.58
C ARG A 57 0.11 4.71 -10.37
N TRP A 58 0.41 6.00 -10.25
CA TRP A 58 -0.09 6.84 -9.17
C TRP A 58 -0.99 7.93 -9.72
N GLU A 59 -2.14 8.12 -9.10
CA GLU A 59 -3.10 9.15 -9.48
C GLU A 59 -3.54 9.93 -8.26
N ALA A 60 -3.68 11.24 -8.39
CA ALA A 60 -4.33 12.07 -7.39
C ALA A 60 -5.75 12.40 -7.83
N ALA A 61 -6.71 12.24 -6.92
CA ALA A 61 -8.11 12.54 -7.19
C ALA A 61 -8.44 14.02 -6.94
N GLN A 62 -9.57 14.49 -7.47
CA GLN A 62 -10.13 15.83 -7.15
C GLN A 62 -9.18 17.02 -7.47
N GLY A 63 -8.33 16.89 -8.49
CA GLY A 63 -7.35 17.93 -8.84
C GLY A 63 -6.26 18.14 -7.80
N PHE A 64 -6.15 17.22 -6.83
CA PHE A 64 -5.09 17.19 -5.84
C PHE A 64 -3.73 16.96 -6.49
N GLN A 65 -2.66 17.52 -5.92
CA GLN A 65 -1.31 17.28 -6.41
C GLN A 65 -0.69 16.10 -5.67
N LEU A 66 -0.28 15.09 -6.43
CA LEU A 66 0.51 14.00 -5.88
C LEU A 66 1.93 14.51 -5.60
N VAL A 67 2.40 14.31 -4.37
CA VAL A 67 3.78 14.60 -3.99
C VAL A 67 4.51 13.33 -3.58
N GLU A 68 5.83 13.40 -3.60
CA GLU A 68 6.70 12.27 -3.32
C GLU A 68 6.47 11.64 -1.94
N GLU A 69 6.14 12.47 -0.93
CA GLU A 69 5.77 12.00 0.42
C GLU A 69 4.69 10.94 0.40
N MET A 70 3.65 11.15 -0.39
CA MET A 70 2.50 10.25 -0.46
C MET A 70 2.91 8.90 -1.00
N MET A 71 3.64 8.91 -2.13
CA MET A 71 4.07 7.69 -2.80
C MET A 71 5.01 6.88 -1.91
N VAL A 72 6.01 7.54 -1.31
CA VAL A 72 7.03 6.89 -0.49
C VAL A 72 6.42 6.32 0.80
N LEU A 73 5.55 7.07 1.46
CA LEU A 73 4.92 6.62 2.70
C LEU A 73 3.98 5.43 2.47
N ILE A 74 3.12 5.52 1.45
CA ILE A 74 2.20 4.42 1.07
C ILE A 74 3.01 3.19 0.64
N ALA A 75 4.04 3.36 -0.18
CA ALA A 75 4.89 2.26 -0.64
C ALA A 75 5.62 1.57 0.51
N ALA A 76 6.15 2.33 1.48
CA ALA A 76 6.84 1.76 2.64
C ALA A 76 5.91 0.90 3.51
N GLN A 77 4.70 1.39 3.77
CA GLN A 77 3.71 0.65 4.55
C GLN A 77 3.23 -0.61 3.80
N ALA A 78 2.92 -0.49 2.50
CA ALA A 78 2.53 -1.65 1.69
C ALA A 78 3.65 -2.69 1.62
N CYS A 79 4.89 -2.27 1.32
CA CYS A 79 6.02 -3.20 1.19
C CYS A 79 6.38 -3.88 2.51
N LEU A 80 6.13 -3.25 3.66
CA LEU A 80 6.37 -3.87 4.97
C LEU A 80 5.52 -5.14 5.16
N LEU A 81 4.26 -5.17 4.70
CA LEU A 81 3.39 -6.34 4.82
C LEU A 81 3.93 -7.58 4.10
N VAL A 82 4.77 -7.37 3.10
CA VAL A 82 5.31 -8.43 2.23
C VAL A 82 6.83 -8.57 2.38
N LEU A 83 7.43 -7.95 3.40
CA LEU A 83 8.89 -7.92 3.59
C LEU A 83 9.49 -9.32 3.72
N GLU A 84 8.77 -10.22 4.40
CA GLU A 84 9.16 -11.61 4.65
C GLU A 84 8.46 -12.61 3.72
N LEU A 85 7.73 -12.12 2.71
CA LEU A 85 7.06 -12.96 1.73
C LEU A 85 7.91 -13.09 0.45
N PRO A 86 7.75 -14.18 -0.33
CA PRO A 86 8.32 -14.30 -1.66
C PRO A 86 7.99 -13.11 -2.59
N ALA A 87 8.67 -12.97 -3.71
CA ALA A 87 8.36 -11.89 -4.65
C ALA A 87 6.95 -12.05 -5.28
N ASP A 88 6.36 -10.92 -5.71
CA ASP A 88 5.21 -10.80 -6.63
C ASP A 88 3.79 -10.65 -6.04
N TYR A 89 3.64 -10.54 -4.71
CA TYR A 89 2.32 -10.40 -4.07
C TYR A 89 1.50 -9.17 -4.49
N TYR A 90 2.14 -8.10 -4.96
CA TYR A 90 1.43 -6.94 -5.50
C TYR A 90 1.37 -6.88 -7.02
N ARG A 91 1.54 -8.00 -7.73
CA ARG A 91 1.41 -8.03 -9.20
C ARG A 91 0.04 -7.55 -9.69
N GLY A 92 -1.03 -7.89 -8.96
CA GLY A 92 -2.40 -7.45 -9.27
C GLY A 92 -2.71 -5.99 -8.89
N VAL A 93 -1.78 -5.28 -8.25
CA VAL A 93 -1.94 -3.85 -7.94
C VAL A 93 -1.38 -3.04 -9.11
N GLY A 94 -2.25 -2.51 -9.96
CA GLY A 94 -1.86 -1.67 -11.10
C GLY A 94 -1.77 -0.18 -10.79
N THR A 95 -2.84 0.37 -10.21
CA THR A 95 -2.99 1.81 -9.93
C THR A 95 -3.28 2.05 -8.45
N ILE A 96 -2.69 3.11 -7.90
CA ILE A 96 -2.98 3.63 -6.56
C ILE A 96 -3.52 5.04 -6.71
N ILE A 97 -4.73 5.26 -6.21
CA ILE A 97 -5.44 6.53 -6.28
C ILE A 97 -5.43 7.17 -4.89
N VAL A 98 -4.86 8.37 -4.80
CA VAL A 98 -4.75 9.13 -3.55
C VAL A 98 -5.79 10.25 -3.55
N HIS A 99 -6.73 10.17 -2.62
CA HIS A 99 -7.66 11.24 -2.32
C HIS A 99 -7.09 12.16 -1.23
N PRO A 100 -7.40 13.47 -1.26
CA PRO A 100 -6.92 14.38 -0.21
C PRO A 100 -7.51 14.05 1.16
N THR A 101 -8.78 13.63 1.20
CA THR A 101 -9.53 13.36 2.43
C THR A 101 -10.39 12.10 2.31
N THR A 102 -10.92 11.66 3.46
CA THR A 102 -11.96 10.63 3.57
C THR A 102 -13.07 10.88 2.54
N MET A 103 -13.50 9.80 1.88
CA MET A 103 -14.47 9.83 0.78
C MET A 103 -15.83 9.36 1.30
N VAL A 104 -16.92 9.78 0.65
CA VAL A 104 -18.26 9.26 0.95
C VAL A 104 -18.72 8.45 -0.25
N ILE A 105 -19.08 7.20 -0.02
CA ILE A 105 -19.70 6.35 -1.03
C ILE A 105 -21.15 6.08 -0.65
N ASP A 106 -22.00 5.95 -1.67
CA ASP A 106 -23.41 5.62 -1.53
C ASP A 106 -23.64 4.24 -2.15
N GLY A 107 -24.34 3.37 -1.43
CA GLY A 107 -24.61 2.01 -1.87
C GLY A 107 -24.68 0.99 -0.74
N PRO A 108 -25.16 -0.23 -1.03
CA PRO A 108 -25.22 -1.31 -0.05
C PRO A 108 -23.83 -1.84 0.29
N ARG A 109 -23.53 -1.96 1.58
CA ARG A 109 -22.34 -2.67 2.09
C ARG A 109 -22.76 -3.81 3.01
N VAL A 110 -22.04 -4.93 2.91
CA VAL A 110 -22.06 -6.00 3.91
C VAL A 110 -21.05 -5.62 5.00
N THR A 111 -21.52 -5.40 6.22
CA THR A 111 -20.63 -5.32 7.38
C THR A 111 -20.17 -6.74 7.72
N ASP A 112 -18.85 -6.90 7.90
CA ASP A 112 -18.17 -8.02 8.56
C ASP A 112 -19.06 -9.12 9.16
N ASN A 113 -18.93 -10.36 8.66
CA ASN A 113 -19.48 -11.66 9.15
C ASN A 113 -20.91 -11.74 9.72
N SER A 114 -21.67 -10.64 9.71
CA SER A 114 -22.97 -10.48 10.36
C SER A 114 -24.11 -10.45 9.35
N GLY A 115 -23.80 -10.30 8.05
CA GLY A 115 -24.79 -10.27 6.97
C GLY A 115 -25.72 -9.05 7.03
N VAL A 116 -25.39 -8.04 7.84
CA VAL A 116 -26.20 -6.83 7.94
C VAL A 116 -25.90 -5.93 6.74
N PHE A 117 -26.94 -5.67 5.95
CA PHE A 117 -26.89 -4.70 4.87
C PHE A 117 -27.18 -3.32 5.44
N GLN A 118 -26.17 -2.44 5.41
CA GLN A 118 -26.38 -1.02 5.64
C GLN A 118 -26.52 -0.33 4.28
N SER A 119 -27.61 0.42 4.10
CA SER A 119 -27.86 1.24 2.91
C SER A 119 -27.83 2.72 3.28
N GLY A 120 -27.03 3.50 2.55
CA GLY A 120 -26.95 4.96 2.67
C GLY A 120 -25.50 5.45 2.54
N PRO A 121 -25.27 6.77 2.51
CA PRO A 121 -23.92 7.33 2.40
C PRO A 121 -23.08 6.98 3.62
N PHE A 122 -21.87 6.46 3.41
CA PHE A 122 -20.93 6.18 4.49
C PHE A 122 -19.50 6.62 4.15
N PRO A 123 -18.72 7.04 5.16
CA PRO A 123 -17.34 7.43 4.96
C PRO A 123 -16.45 6.20 4.74
N ILE A 124 -15.52 6.30 3.80
CA ILE A 124 -14.44 5.33 3.62
C ILE A 124 -13.08 6.06 3.56
N GLN A 125 -12.10 5.48 4.23
CA GLN A 125 -10.72 5.95 4.20
C GLN A 125 -9.91 5.27 3.10
N GLY A 126 -10.34 4.08 2.66
CA GLY A 126 -9.72 3.35 1.57
C GLY A 126 -10.67 2.36 0.90
N GLN A 127 -10.20 1.79 -0.20
CA GLN A 127 -10.85 0.67 -0.89
C GLN A 127 -9.85 -0.09 -1.76
N ALA A 128 -9.83 -1.41 -1.62
CA ALA A 128 -9.18 -2.34 -2.54
C ALA A 128 -10.23 -3.11 -3.36
N GLN A 129 -10.01 -3.17 -4.68
CA GLN A 129 -10.81 -3.98 -5.60
C GLN A 129 -9.96 -5.11 -6.16
N TYR A 130 -10.50 -6.29 -6.45
CA TYR A 130 -9.75 -7.47 -6.93
C TYR A 130 -8.78 -7.14 -8.09
N GLU A 131 -9.33 -6.79 -9.27
CA GLU A 131 -8.56 -6.34 -10.45
C GLU A 131 -8.44 -4.80 -10.57
N GLY A 132 -8.97 -4.07 -9.58
CA GLY A 132 -9.06 -2.62 -9.63
C GLY A 132 -7.95 -1.89 -8.85
N PRO A 133 -8.02 -0.56 -8.79
CA PRO A 133 -7.07 0.25 -8.05
C PRO A 133 -7.13 -0.01 -6.54
N VAL A 134 -6.08 0.39 -5.85
CA VAL A 134 -6.15 0.69 -4.41
C VAL A 134 -6.44 2.17 -4.27
N VAL A 135 -7.46 2.53 -3.50
CA VAL A 135 -7.84 3.91 -3.20
C VAL A 135 -7.56 4.19 -1.74
N VAL A 136 -6.92 5.33 -1.42
CA VAL A 136 -6.63 5.73 -0.04
C VAL A 136 -6.82 7.24 0.16
N ALA A 137 -7.27 7.62 1.34
CA ALA A 137 -7.39 9.01 1.80
C ALA A 137 -6.12 9.47 2.51
N TRP A 138 -5.48 10.52 2.00
CA TRP A 138 -4.18 10.99 2.47
C TRP A 138 -4.21 11.52 3.91
N ASP A 139 -5.27 12.21 4.32
CA ASP A 139 -5.45 12.66 5.70
C ASP A 139 -5.41 11.49 6.70
N ALA A 140 -6.05 10.37 6.35
CA ALA A 140 -6.02 9.12 7.09
C ALA A 140 -4.62 8.50 7.10
N VAL A 141 -4.01 8.29 5.93
CA VAL A 141 -2.66 7.73 5.79
C VAL A 141 -1.66 8.50 6.65
N ARG A 142 -1.63 9.83 6.54
CA ARG A 142 -0.68 10.68 7.24
C ARG A 142 -0.89 10.67 8.76
N ARG A 143 -2.15 10.67 9.21
CA ARG A 143 -2.48 10.60 10.64
C ARG A 143 -2.08 9.23 11.22
N GLU A 144 -2.48 8.16 10.55
CA GLU A 144 -2.31 6.78 11.02
C GLU A 144 -0.85 6.33 10.99
N ALA A 145 -0.06 6.82 10.03
CA ALA A 145 1.39 6.62 10.03
C ALA A 145 2.09 7.26 11.25
N ARG A 146 1.57 8.41 11.72
CA ARG A 146 2.16 9.14 12.85
C ARG A 146 1.71 8.60 14.20
N TYR A 147 0.50 8.07 14.29
CA TYR A 147 -0.14 7.66 15.55
C TYR A 147 -0.62 6.20 15.50
N PRO A 148 0.30 5.22 15.42
CA PRO A 148 -0.06 3.80 15.35
C PRO A 148 -0.79 3.27 16.59
N GLU A 149 -0.69 3.95 17.73
CA GLU A 149 -1.37 3.60 18.99
C GLU A 149 -2.90 3.59 18.89
N TYR A 150 -3.48 4.22 17.86
CA TYR A 150 -4.92 4.18 17.59
C TYR A 150 -5.39 2.91 16.87
N GLY A 151 -4.46 2.01 16.50
CA GLY A 151 -4.78 0.69 15.94
C GLY A 151 -5.37 0.70 14.51
N ASN A 152 -5.43 1.86 13.86
CA ASN A 152 -5.92 2.01 12.49
C ASN A 152 -4.75 2.24 11.53
N ASN A 153 -4.75 1.55 10.39
CA ASN A 153 -3.84 1.83 9.29
C ASN A 153 -4.50 1.44 7.97
N VAL A 154 -5.01 2.44 7.26
CA VAL A 154 -5.71 2.25 5.98
C VAL A 154 -4.84 1.60 4.92
N VAL A 155 -3.54 1.93 4.87
CA VAL A 155 -2.64 1.31 3.89
C VAL A 155 -2.49 -0.17 4.20
N PHE A 156 -2.27 -0.55 5.46
CA PHE A 156 -2.20 -1.95 5.82
C PHE A 156 -3.49 -2.68 5.51
N HIS A 157 -4.64 -2.08 5.83
CA HIS A 157 -5.95 -2.68 5.57
C HIS A 157 -6.19 -2.95 4.08
N GLU A 158 -6.06 -1.93 3.22
CA GLU A 158 -6.35 -2.10 1.80
C GLU A 158 -5.33 -3.02 1.10
N PHE A 159 -4.07 -2.94 1.48
CA PHE A 159 -3.05 -3.82 0.91
C PHE A 159 -3.14 -5.24 1.46
N ALA A 160 -3.63 -5.47 2.69
CA ALA A 160 -3.96 -6.81 3.17
C ALA A 160 -5.12 -7.41 2.37
N HIS A 161 -6.15 -6.63 2.03
CA HIS A 161 -7.21 -7.10 1.12
C HIS A 161 -6.68 -7.49 -0.25
N LYS A 162 -5.67 -6.78 -0.77
CA LYS A 162 -5.00 -7.19 -2.01
C LYS A 162 -4.24 -8.51 -1.88
N LEU A 163 -3.74 -8.85 -0.69
CA LEU A 163 -3.10 -10.14 -0.42
C LEU A 163 -4.13 -11.25 -0.27
N ASP A 164 -5.21 -11.00 0.49
CA ASP A 164 -6.37 -11.87 0.67
C ASP A 164 -6.94 -12.33 -0.68
N MET A 165 -7.15 -11.36 -1.57
CA MET A 165 -7.66 -11.60 -2.92
C MET A 165 -6.73 -12.40 -3.85
N LEU A 166 -5.51 -12.78 -3.46
CA LEU A 166 -4.60 -13.47 -4.39
C LEU A 166 -5.04 -14.89 -4.79
N ASP A 167 -5.84 -15.57 -3.97
CA ASP A 167 -6.33 -16.92 -4.28
C ASP A 167 -7.72 -16.95 -4.94
N GLY A 168 -8.33 -15.77 -5.18
CA GLY A 168 -9.67 -15.66 -5.76
C GLY A 168 -10.81 -15.76 -4.74
N THR A 169 -10.49 -15.92 -3.45
CA THR A 169 -11.42 -15.90 -2.34
C THR A 169 -11.26 -14.58 -1.57
N VAL A 170 -12.33 -14.11 -0.93
CA VAL A 170 -12.28 -12.97 0.00
C VAL A 170 -12.86 -13.48 1.31
N ASP A 171 -12.02 -14.17 2.08
CA ASP A 171 -12.38 -14.76 3.37
C ASP A 171 -11.58 -14.16 4.53
N GLY A 172 -10.73 -13.18 4.26
CA GLY A 172 -9.85 -12.56 5.23
C GLY A 172 -8.58 -13.37 5.52
N MET A 173 -8.29 -14.41 4.74
CA MET A 173 -7.05 -15.17 4.78
C MET A 173 -6.26 -15.04 3.47
N PRO A 174 -5.10 -14.34 3.47
CA PRO A 174 -4.20 -14.42 2.32
C PRO A 174 -3.71 -15.86 2.12
N PRO A 175 -3.38 -16.26 0.88
CA PRO A 175 -2.87 -17.60 0.61
C PRO A 175 -1.61 -17.88 1.43
N LEU A 176 -1.71 -18.86 2.33
CA LEU A 176 -0.58 -19.37 3.12
C LEU A 176 0.05 -20.56 2.37
N PRO A 177 1.38 -20.65 2.29
CA PRO A 177 2.02 -21.88 1.85
C PRO A 177 1.77 -22.99 2.88
N ASP A 178 1.57 -24.22 2.40
CA ASP A 178 1.52 -25.44 3.22
C ASP A 178 2.83 -25.71 3.98
#